data_AF-A0A9Y0ZH76-F1
#
_entry.id   AF-A0A9Y0ZH76-F1
#
_cell.length_a   1.000
_cell.length_b   1.000
_cell.length_c   1.000
_cell.angle_alpha   90.00
_cell.angle_beta   90.00
_cell.angle_gamma   90.00
#
_symmetry.space_group_name_H-M   'P 1'
#
loop_
_entity.id
_entity.type
_entity.pdbx_description
1 polymer ?
#
loop_
_entity_poly.entity_id
_entity_poly.type
_entity_poly.pdbx_seq_one_letter_code
_entity_poly.pdbx_strand_id
1 'polypeptide(L)'
;FLDARAKELVAGGMMVLIMPGIPFGTPHSQTVAGMLFDLLEASLMDMTKEGLVNEELVDSFNLPVCAASPKEMEELVEENDCFSIERMELTNPKSKVETPIKAVTYTRHLRAGMEGIFSKHFGTGIIDELFYRFEK
;
A
#
# COMPACT_ATOMS: atom_id res chain seq x y z
N PHE A 1 -9.31 8.01 12.86
CA PHE A 1 -9.32 6.64 13.44
C PHE A 1 -9.09 6.69 14.94
N LEU A 2 -8.00 7.34 15.40
CA LEU A 2 -7.65 7.43 16.82
C LEU A 2 -8.78 8.06 17.66
N ASP A 3 -9.40 9.16 17.22
CA ASP A 3 -10.56 9.77 17.93
C ASP A 3 -11.72 8.81 18.20
N ALA A 4 -11.98 7.88 17.27
CA ALA A 4 -13.03 6.88 17.44
C ALA A 4 -12.61 5.85 18.49
N ARG A 5 -11.36 5.37 18.39
CA ARG A 5 -10.80 4.39 19.35
C ARG A 5 -10.73 4.97 20.77
N ALA A 6 -10.45 6.26 20.93
CA ALA A 6 -10.40 6.92 22.23
C ALA A 6 -11.76 6.88 22.97
N LYS A 7 -12.87 6.89 22.23
CA LYS A 7 -14.23 6.81 22.79
C LYS A 7 -14.67 5.39 23.10
N GLU A 8 -14.11 4.41 22.40
CA GLU A 8 -14.51 3.01 22.49
C GLU A 8 -13.64 2.21 23.48
N LEU A 9 -12.36 2.59 23.64
CA LEU A 9 -11.44 1.93 24.55
C LEU A 9 -11.65 2.42 25.98
N VAL A 10 -11.54 1.49 26.92
CA VAL A 10 -11.55 1.80 28.36
C VAL A 10 -10.26 2.52 28.74
N ALA A 11 -10.31 3.34 29.80
CA ALA A 11 -9.12 3.98 30.34
C ALA A 11 -8.06 2.94 30.74
N GLY A 12 -6.82 3.15 30.28
CA GLY A 12 -5.71 2.20 30.45
C GLY A 12 -5.73 1.00 29.50
N GLY A 13 -6.70 0.93 28.57
CA GLY A 13 -6.72 -0.07 27.51
C GLY A 13 -5.59 0.11 26.50
N MET A 14 -5.11 -0.99 25.93
CA MET A 14 -4.05 -0.99 24.92
C MET A 14 -4.59 -1.26 23.52
N MET A 15 -3.94 -0.69 22.52
CA MET A 15 -4.17 -0.95 21.10
C MET A 15 -2.84 -1.28 20.43
N VAL A 16 -2.85 -2.28 19.55
CA VAL A 16 -1.69 -2.65 18.73
C VAL A 16 -2.05 -2.43 17.27
N LEU A 17 -1.24 -1.66 16.55
CA LEU A 17 -1.41 -1.39 15.12
C LEU A 17 -0.23 -1.99 14.35
N ILE A 18 -0.54 -2.70 13.27
CA ILE A 18 0.45 -3.23 12.32
C ILE A 18 0.04 -2.71 10.94
N MET A 19 0.90 -1.89 10.33
CA MET A 19 0.62 -1.26 9.05
C MET A 19 1.91 -1.09 8.24
N PRO A 20 1.82 -0.94 6.90
CA PRO A 20 2.97 -0.58 6.09
C PRO A 20 3.58 0.74 6.57
N GLY A 21 4.89 0.76 6.72
CA GLY A 21 5.64 1.95 7.13
C GLY A 21 6.96 2.06 6.39
N ILE A 22 7.50 3.28 6.33
CA ILE A 22 8.78 3.58 5.67
C ILE A 22 9.78 4.18 6.65
N PRO A 23 11.10 3.99 6.46
CA PRO A 23 12.07 4.75 7.22
C PRO A 23 11.96 6.24 6.89
N PHE A 24 12.13 7.09 7.90
CA PHE A 24 12.09 8.54 7.72
C PHE A 24 13.08 9.01 6.63
N GLY A 25 12.61 9.88 5.74
CA GLY A 25 13.40 10.40 4.62
C GLY A 25 13.59 9.45 3.44
N THR A 26 13.01 8.24 3.46
CA THR A 26 13.05 7.31 2.31
C THR A 26 11.99 7.71 1.29
N PRO A 27 12.35 7.97 0.02
CA PRO A 27 11.36 8.21 -1.02
C PRO A 27 10.47 6.98 -1.25
N HIS A 28 9.16 7.17 -1.41
CA HIS A 28 8.22 6.06 -1.63
C HIS A 28 8.58 5.21 -2.85
N SER A 29 9.07 5.83 -3.93
CA SER A 29 9.51 5.15 -5.16
C SER A 29 10.69 4.18 -4.94
N GLN A 30 11.49 4.37 -3.89
CA GLN A 30 12.60 3.47 -3.57
C GLN A 30 12.18 2.29 -2.68
N THR A 31 10.92 2.24 -2.26
CA THR A 31 10.40 1.11 -1.50
C THR A 31 10.01 -0.03 -2.44
N VAL A 32 10.02 -1.27 -1.93
CA VAL A 32 9.53 -2.42 -2.71
C VAL A 32 8.09 -2.19 -3.18
N ALA A 33 7.23 -1.66 -2.32
CA ALA A 33 5.85 -1.36 -2.69
C ALA A 33 5.78 -0.31 -3.81
N GLY A 34 6.57 0.77 -3.70
CA GLY A 34 6.68 1.79 -4.73
C GLY A 34 7.10 1.22 -6.09
N MET A 35 8.19 0.44 -6.12
CA MET A 35 8.64 -0.22 -7.35
C MET A 35 7.58 -1.15 -7.96
N LEU A 36 6.78 -1.84 -7.14
CA LEU A 36 5.67 -2.67 -7.63
C LEU A 36 4.53 -1.82 -8.19
N PHE A 37 4.26 -0.64 -7.63
CA PHE A 37 3.27 0.28 -8.18
C PHE A 37 3.76 0.91 -9.50
N ASP A 38 5.04 1.28 -9.60
CA ASP A 38 5.63 1.80 -10.85
C ASP A 38 5.55 0.76 -12.00
N LEU A 39 5.78 -0.52 -11.70
CA LEU A 39 5.62 -1.62 -12.67
C LEU A 39 4.16 -1.82 -13.10
N LEU A 40 3.22 -1.61 -12.18
CA LEU A 40 1.79 -1.70 -12.48
C LEU A 40 1.34 -0.53 -13.35
N GLU A 41 1.83 0.68 -13.06
CA GLU A 41 1.63 1.86 -13.91
C GLU A 41 2.18 1.63 -15.31
N ALA A 42 3.40 1.09 -15.43
CA ALA A 42 3.98 0.74 -16.74
C ALA A 42 3.09 -0.24 -17.51
N SER A 43 2.51 -1.24 -16.83
CA SER A 43 1.57 -2.19 -17.44
C SER A 43 0.29 -1.52 -17.94
N LEU A 44 -0.26 -0.58 -17.16
CA LEU A 44 -1.40 0.23 -17.58
C LEU A 44 -1.06 1.11 -18.79
N MET A 45 0.11 1.74 -18.81
CA MET A 45 0.57 2.56 -19.93
C MET A 45 0.84 1.77 -21.20
N ASP A 46 1.22 0.50 -21.11
CA ASP A 46 1.28 -0.36 -22.30
C ASP A 46 -0.12 -0.71 -22.81
N MET A 47 -1.10 -0.88 -21.92
CA MET A 47 -2.50 -1.09 -22.29
C MET A 47 -3.13 0.16 -22.92
N THR A 48 -2.72 1.38 -22.54
CA THR A 48 -3.19 2.62 -23.19
C THR A 48 -2.66 2.76 -24.61
N LYS A 49 -1.38 2.44 -24.85
CA LYS A 49 -0.78 2.42 -26.20
C LYS A 49 -1.49 1.45 -27.15
N GLU A 50 -2.05 0.36 -26.62
CA GLU A 50 -2.83 -0.62 -27.37
C GLU A 50 -4.32 -0.28 -27.50
N GLY A 51 -4.78 0.81 -26.87
CA GLY A 51 -6.18 1.23 -26.88
C GLY A 51 -7.11 0.39 -26.01
N LEU A 52 -6.55 -0.41 -25.09
CA LEU A 52 -7.31 -1.24 -24.15
C LEU A 52 -7.82 -0.43 -22.94
N VAL A 53 -7.12 0.65 -22.59
CA VAL A 53 -7.45 1.56 -21.48
C VAL A 53 -7.33 3.00 -21.98
N ASN A 54 -8.22 3.89 -21.54
CA ASN A 54 -8.08 5.32 -21.81
C ASN A 54 -6.99 5.92 -20.90
N GLU A 55 -6.02 6.62 -21.49
CA GLU A 55 -4.93 7.30 -20.76
C GLU A 55 -5.47 8.27 -19.70
N GLU A 56 -6.57 8.98 -19.97
CA GLU A 56 -7.21 9.88 -19.00
C GLU A 56 -7.70 9.14 -17.73
N LEU A 57 -8.06 7.86 -17.85
CA LEU A 57 -8.42 7.03 -16.69
C LEU A 57 -7.19 6.64 -15.88
N VAL A 58 -6.03 6.48 -16.52
CA VAL A 58 -4.77 6.21 -15.81
C VAL A 58 -4.32 7.46 -15.08
N ASP A 59 -4.32 8.62 -15.75
CA ASP A 59 -3.90 9.90 -15.17
C ASP A 59 -4.77 10.34 -13.98
N SER A 60 -6.07 10.04 -14.03
CA SER A 60 -7.00 10.36 -12.94
C SER A 60 -6.96 9.35 -11.79
N PHE A 61 -6.28 8.22 -11.95
CA PHE A 61 -6.23 7.17 -10.94
C PHE A 61 -5.04 7.36 -9.99
N ASN A 62 -5.31 7.34 -8.68
CA ASN A 62 -4.28 7.32 -7.65
C ASN A 62 -4.59 6.24 -6.63
N LEU A 63 -3.56 5.58 -6.11
CA LEU A 63 -3.72 4.57 -5.09
C LEU A 63 -3.99 5.19 -3.72
N PRO A 64 -5.04 4.76 -2.99
CA PRO A 64 -5.35 5.27 -1.66
C PRO A 64 -4.47 4.58 -0.59
N VAL A 65 -3.16 4.49 -0.84
CA VAL A 65 -2.19 3.82 0.01
C VAL A 65 -1.14 4.84 0.42
N CYS A 66 -0.96 5.00 1.72
CA CYS A 66 0.12 5.79 2.30
C CYS A 66 0.85 4.95 3.34
N ALA A 67 2.18 4.91 3.25
CA ALA A 67 3.01 4.25 4.23
C ALA A 67 3.72 5.32 5.06
N ALA A 68 3.26 5.56 6.28
CA ALA A 68 3.82 6.61 7.13
C ALA A 68 5.17 6.18 7.72
N SER A 69 6.03 7.15 7.97
CA SER A 69 7.21 6.97 8.81
C SER A 69 6.84 6.98 10.29
N PRO A 70 7.67 6.39 11.17
CA PRO A 70 7.46 6.46 12.62
C PRO A 70 7.29 7.89 13.12
N LYS A 71 8.06 8.83 12.58
CA LYS A 71 7.97 10.24 12.95
C LYS A 71 6.61 10.86 12.61
N GLU A 72 6.10 10.63 11.40
CA GLU A 72 4.76 11.13 11.02
C GLU A 72 3.67 10.48 11.88
N MET A 73 3.84 9.22 12.27
CA MET A 73 2.90 8.53 13.17
C MET A 73 2.97 9.07 14.60
N GLU A 74 4.17 9.38 15.11
CA GLU A 74 4.36 10.05 16.40
C GLU A 74 3.63 11.39 16.43
N GLU A 75 3.85 12.24 15.42
CA GLU A 75 3.20 13.55 15.29
C GLU A 75 1.65 13.43 15.29
N LEU A 76 1.09 12.43 14.59
CA LEU A 76 -0.36 12.19 14.55
C LEU A 76 -0.92 11.68 15.89
N VAL A 77 -0.16 10.90 16.65
CA VAL A 77 -0.60 10.42 17.98
C VAL A 77 -0.52 11.54 19.00
N GLU A 78 0.54 12.35 18.96
CA GLU A 78 0.69 13.54 19.80
C GLU A 78 -0.42 14.56 19.53
N GLU A 79 -0.77 14.81 18.25
CA GLU A 79 -1.87 15.70 17.88
C GLU A 79 -3.22 15.19 18.40
N ASN A 80 -3.42 13.87 18.45
CA ASN A 80 -4.66 13.27 18.94
C ASN A 80 -4.82 13.36 20.47
N ASP A 81 -3.72 13.41 21.23
CA ASP A 81 -3.66 13.58 22.70
C ASP A 81 -4.45 12.55 23.54
N CYS A 82 -5.03 11.52 22.92
CA CYS A 82 -5.81 10.50 23.62
C CYS A 82 -5.02 9.23 23.94
N PHE A 83 -3.83 9.06 23.36
CA PHE A 83 -3.02 7.84 23.48
C PHE A 83 -1.56 8.18 23.77
N SER A 84 -0.90 7.33 24.58
CA SER A 84 0.55 7.28 24.71
C SER A 84 1.12 6.19 23.80
N ILE A 85 2.35 6.40 23.31
CA ILE A 85 3.09 5.38 22.56
C ILE A 85 3.93 4.56 23.54
N GLU A 86 3.54 3.31 23.77
CA GLU A 86 4.34 2.38 24.59
C GLU A 86 5.52 1.80 23.82
N ARG A 87 5.35 1.56 22.51
CA ARG A 87 6.38 1.02 21.63
C ARG A 87 6.06 1.31 20.17
N MET A 88 7.05 1.76 19.41
CA MET A 88 6.96 1.92 17.96
C MET A 88 8.23 1.42 17.28
N GLU A 89 8.08 0.51 16.32
CA GLU A 89 9.21 -0.12 15.64
C GLU A 89 8.88 -0.38 14.17
N LEU A 90 9.84 -0.09 13.29
CA LEU A 90 9.83 -0.63 11.93
C LEU A 90 10.42 -2.02 11.93
N THR A 91 9.72 -2.96 11.28
CA THR A 91 10.22 -4.31 11.09
C THR A 91 10.39 -4.57 9.59
N ASN A 92 11.39 -5.39 9.25
CA ASN A 92 11.56 -5.91 7.90
C ASN A 92 11.30 -7.41 7.90
N PRO A 93 10.06 -7.88 7.64
CA PRO A 93 9.74 -9.30 7.64
C PRO A 93 10.58 -10.11 6.65
N LYS A 94 11.04 -9.49 5.55
CA LYS A 94 11.85 -10.16 4.52
C LYS A 94 13.21 -10.61 5.05
N SER A 95 13.77 -9.93 6.06
CA SER A 95 15.04 -10.36 6.65
C SER A 95 14.96 -11.72 7.35
N LYS A 96 13.74 -12.23 7.59
CA LYS A 96 13.46 -13.54 8.19
C LYS A 96 13.11 -14.63 7.18
N VAL A 97 13.04 -14.31 5.89
CA VAL A 97 12.70 -15.26 4.82
C VAL A 97 13.97 -15.59 4.04
N GLU A 98 14.49 -16.80 4.23
CA GLU A 98 15.72 -17.26 3.56
C GLU A 98 15.52 -17.55 2.07
N THR A 99 14.28 -17.82 1.65
CA THR A 99 13.97 -18.17 0.26
C THR A 99 13.56 -16.94 -0.54
N PRO A 100 14.12 -16.73 -1.75
CA PRO A 100 13.66 -15.69 -2.66
C PRO A 100 12.16 -15.84 -2.93
N ILE A 101 11.39 -14.81 -2.59
CA ILE A 101 9.95 -14.78 -2.92
C ILE A 101 9.83 -14.59 -4.42
N LYS A 102 9.14 -15.51 -5.09
CA LYS A 102 8.92 -15.48 -6.54
C LYS A 102 8.06 -14.28 -6.94
N ALA A 103 8.30 -13.70 -8.12
CA ALA A 103 7.52 -12.59 -8.66
C ALA A 103 6.01 -12.89 -8.67
N VAL A 104 5.63 -14.08 -9.14
CA VAL A 104 4.23 -14.56 -9.13
C VAL A 104 3.55 -14.49 -7.76
N THR A 105 4.31 -14.68 -6.67
CA THR A 105 3.77 -14.58 -5.32
C THR A 105 3.41 -13.13 -4.98
N TYR A 106 4.27 -12.16 -5.32
CA TYR A 106 3.95 -10.74 -5.15
C TYR A 106 2.76 -10.32 -5.99
N THR A 107 2.71 -10.74 -7.26
CA THR A 107 1.59 -10.46 -8.17
C THR A 107 0.26 -10.94 -7.60
N ARG A 108 0.21 -12.17 -7.09
CA ARG A 108 -1.00 -12.70 -6.46
C ARG A 108 -1.42 -11.94 -5.21
N HIS A 109 -0.49 -11.58 -4.33
CA HIS A 109 -0.80 -10.80 -3.14
C HIS A 109 -1.29 -9.39 -3.48
N LEU A 110 -0.64 -8.74 -4.44
CA LEU A 110 -1.03 -7.42 -4.92
C LEU A 110 -2.43 -7.46 -5.53
N ARG A 111 -2.69 -8.43 -6.42
CA ARG A 111 -4.01 -8.66 -7.02
C ARG A 111 -5.07 -8.86 -5.95
N ALA A 112 -4.85 -9.78 -5.01
CA ALA A 112 -5.80 -10.06 -3.95
C ALA A 112 -6.15 -8.82 -3.10
N GLY A 113 -5.18 -7.94 -2.83
CA GLY A 113 -5.40 -6.73 -2.04
C GLY A 113 -6.04 -5.57 -2.81
N MET A 114 -5.82 -5.49 -4.13
CA MET A 114 -6.10 -4.26 -4.89
C MET A 114 -7.06 -4.43 -6.06
N GLU A 115 -7.37 -5.66 -6.48
CA GLU A 115 -8.28 -5.94 -7.60
C GLU A 115 -9.62 -5.20 -7.48
N GLY A 116 -10.17 -5.09 -6.27
CA GLY A 116 -11.41 -4.34 -6.04
C GLY A 116 -11.29 -2.85 -6.36
N ILE A 117 -10.12 -2.24 -6.11
CA ILE A 117 -9.85 -0.82 -6.41
C ILE A 117 -9.74 -0.65 -7.92
N PHE A 118 -8.93 -1.47 -8.58
CA PHE A 118 -8.75 -1.42 -10.03
C PHE A 118 -10.05 -1.70 -10.79
N SER A 119 -10.78 -2.73 -10.39
CA SER A 119 -12.05 -3.11 -11.02
C SER A 119 -13.10 -2.01 -10.92
N LYS A 120 -13.10 -1.26 -9.81
CA LYS A 120 -14.03 -0.16 -9.60
C LYS A 120 -13.73 1.03 -10.52
N HIS A 121 -12.46 1.31 -10.80
CA HIS A 121 -12.05 2.46 -11.61
C HIS A 121 -11.98 2.14 -13.11
N PHE A 122 -11.35 1.03 -13.48
CA PHE A 122 -11.09 0.64 -14.87
C PHE A 122 -12.09 -0.39 -15.43
N GLY A 123 -12.94 -0.97 -14.58
CA GLY A 123 -13.83 -2.07 -14.94
C GLY A 123 -13.17 -3.45 -14.81
N THR A 124 -13.97 -4.51 -14.76
CA THR A 124 -13.49 -5.89 -14.56
C THR A 124 -12.83 -6.49 -15.80
N GLY A 125 -13.11 -5.94 -16.99
CA GLY A 125 -12.65 -6.52 -18.27
C GLY A 125 -11.14 -6.45 -18.52
N ILE A 126 -10.43 -5.58 -17.79
CA ILE A 126 -8.99 -5.33 -18.00
C ILE A 126 -8.10 -6.00 -16.94
N ILE A 127 -8.69 -6.53 -15.86
CA ILE A 127 -7.97 -6.97 -14.66
C ILE A 127 -7.08 -8.17 -14.92
N ASP A 128 -7.59 -9.18 -15.62
CA ASP A 128 -6.81 -10.37 -15.94
C ASP A 128 -5.60 -10.03 -16.81
N GLU A 129 -5.80 -9.17 -17.82
CA GLU A 129 -4.74 -8.72 -18.72
C GLU A 129 -3.70 -7.85 -17.98
N LEU A 130 -4.16 -6.93 -17.13
CA LEU A 130 -3.29 -6.09 -16.30
C LEU A 130 -2.34 -6.95 -15.45
N PHE A 131 -2.89 -7.91 -14.71
CA PHE A 131 -2.07 -8.74 -13.83
C PHE A 131 -1.24 -9.79 -14.58
N TYR A 132 -1.65 -10.20 -15.77
CA TYR A 132 -0.83 -11.02 -16.66
C TYR A 132 0.41 -10.26 -17.18
N ARG A 133 0.25 -8.98 -17.53
CA ARG A 133 1.36 -8.11 -17.95
C ARG A 133 2.29 -7.79 -16.78
N PHE A 134 1.71 -7.48 -15.63
CA PHE A 134 2.47 -7.18 -14.41
C PHE A 134 3.34 -8.36 -13.92
N GLU A 135 2.96 -9.61 -14.22
CA GLU A 135 3.76 -10.78 -13.84
C GLU A 135 5.03 -10.97 -14.68
N LYS A 136 5.10 -10.36 -15.87
CA LYS A 136 6.22 -10.52 -16.82
C LYS A 136 7.37 -9.54 -16.57
#